data_AF-A0A100YVB8-F1
#
_entry.id   AF-A0A100YVB8-F1
#
_cell.length_a   1.000
_cell.length_b   1.000
_cell.length_c   1.000
_cell.angle_alpha   90.00
_cell.angle_beta   90.00
_cell.angle_gamma   90.00
#
_symmetry.space_group_name_H-M   'P 1'
#
loop_
_entity.id
_entity.type
_entity.pdbx_description
1 polymer ?
#
loop_
_entity_poly.entity_id
_entity_poly.type
_entity_poly.pdbx_seq_one_letter_code
_entity_poly.pdbx_strand_id
1 'polypeptide(L)'
;MYADYHERHGHGGHYGHHHGGCHHEHCYHHDYASGEGQSEKDSELVCPCVGVTKADIEQAVINGARTLEDVGNATGAGTRCGRCTGAVEAALQEALAAQAS
;
A
#
# COMPACT_ATOMS: atom_id res chain seq x y z
N MET A 1 9.93 -31.79 42.50
CA MET A 1 9.34 -31.18 41.29
C MET A 1 9.73 -29.71 41.34
N TYR A 2 10.38 -29.20 40.28
CA TYR A 2 11.23 -27.99 40.19
C TYR A 2 12.68 -28.15 40.65
N ALA A 3 13.42 -28.94 39.88
CA ALA A 3 14.88 -28.89 39.79
C ALA A 3 15.27 -29.26 38.35
N ASP A 4 15.27 -28.28 37.45
CA ASP A 4 15.95 -28.39 36.15
C ASP A 4 16.63 -27.03 35.89
N TYR A 5 17.62 -26.79 36.74
CA TYR A 5 18.53 -25.67 36.73
C TYR A 5 19.47 -25.86 35.53
N HIS A 6 19.39 -24.95 34.57
CA HIS A 6 20.26 -24.86 33.39
C HIS A 6 21.70 -25.30 33.68
N GLU A 7 22.14 -26.38 33.03
CA GLU A 7 23.52 -26.84 33.09
C GLU A 7 24.13 -26.96 31.69
N ARG A 8 25.29 -26.29 31.58
CA ARG A 8 26.45 -26.60 30.72
C ARG A 8 26.62 -25.73 29.47
N HIS A 9 27.13 -24.52 29.76
CA HIS A 9 28.08 -23.80 28.92
C HIS A 9 29.19 -24.73 28.39
N GLY A 10 29.33 -24.79 27.07
CA GLY A 10 30.42 -25.47 26.38
C GLY A 10 30.70 -24.81 25.03
N HIS A 11 31.29 -23.61 25.06
CA HIS A 11 31.78 -22.91 23.86
C HIS A 11 33.01 -23.65 23.29
N GLY A 12 32.82 -24.42 22.22
CA GLY A 12 33.88 -25.07 21.47
C GLY A 12 34.12 -24.40 20.11
N GLY A 13 35.32 -23.83 19.92
CA GLY A 13 36.00 -23.72 18.62
C GLY A 13 35.66 -22.50 17.75
N HIS A 14 36.35 -21.39 17.96
CA HIS A 14 36.41 -20.28 17.02
C HIS A 14 37.68 -20.42 16.14
N TYR A 15 37.53 -20.85 14.90
CA TYR A 15 38.56 -20.71 13.87
C TYR A 15 37.94 -20.20 12.56
N GLY A 16 38.45 -19.08 12.06
CA GLY A 16 38.29 -18.63 10.67
C GLY A 16 37.18 -17.61 10.40
N HIS A 17 37.60 -16.39 10.08
CA HIS A 17 36.82 -15.28 9.51
C HIS A 17 36.05 -15.66 8.22
N HIS A 18 34.80 -15.19 8.04
CA HIS A 18 34.40 -14.32 6.91
C HIS A 18 32.96 -13.78 7.11
N HIS A 19 32.75 -12.56 6.60
CA HIS A 19 31.76 -11.55 6.98
C HIS A 19 30.27 -11.82 6.66
N GLY A 20 29.39 -11.39 7.57
CA GLY A 20 27.97 -11.06 7.34
C GLY A 20 27.01 -12.20 7.72
N GLY A 21 26.16 -12.13 8.75
CA GLY A 21 25.57 -11.00 9.43
C GLY A 21 24.05 -11.24 9.47
N CYS A 22 23.60 -12.21 10.28
CA CYS A 22 22.18 -12.49 10.50
C CYS A 22 21.85 -12.20 11.97
N HIS A 23 21.92 -10.94 12.36
CA HIS A 23 21.28 -10.52 13.59
C HIS A 23 19.81 -10.25 13.28
N HIS A 24 18.94 -11.12 13.81
CA HIS A 24 17.55 -10.82 14.16
C HIS A 24 16.48 -10.93 13.05
N GLU A 25 15.99 -12.17 12.89
CA GLU A 25 14.59 -12.60 12.65
C GLU A 25 13.60 -11.70 11.88
N HIS A 26 14.01 -11.11 10.76
CA HIS A 26 13.05 -10.61 9.78
C HIS A 26 13.36 -11.11 8.38
N CYS A 27 12.76 -12.26 8.07
CA CYS A 27 12.53 -12.70 6.70
C CYS A 27 11.44 -11.79 6.09
N TYR A 28 11.83 -10.60 5.61
CA TYR A 28 10.96 -9.82 4.73
C TYR A 28 10.96 -10.48 3.36
N HIS A 29 9.97 -11.33 3.13
CA HIS A 29 9.35 -11.47 1.81
C HIS A 29 8.76 -10.10 1.47
N HIS A 30 9.49 -9.32 0.67
CA HIS A 30 9.00 -8.08 0.09
C HIS A 30 8.66 -8.36 -1.37
N ASP A 31 7.57 -9.09 -1.56
CA ASP A 31 6.97 -9.36 -2.87
C ASP A 31 5.78 -8.40 -3.04
N TYR A 32 6.07 -7.14 -3.36
CA TYR A 32 5.59 -6.47 -4.57
C TYR A 32 5.95 -4.98 -4.47
N ALA A 33 6.35 -4.43 -5.60
CA ALA A 33 7.00 -3.14 -5.71
C ALA A 33 6.17 -1.95 -5.18
N SER A 34 6.89 -1.05 -4.52
CA SER A 34 6.79 0.42 -4.60
C SER A 34 5.49 1.09 -4.16
N GLY A 35 5.59 1.90 -3.09
CA GLY A 35 4.55 2.83 -2.70
C GLY A 35 4.69 3.30 -1.25
N GLU A 36 5.53 4.30 -1.06
CA GLU A 36 5.72 5.12 0.14
C GLU A 36 4.36 5.49 0.80
N GLY A 37 4.30 5.48 2.14
CA GLY A 37 3.03 5.42 2.88
C GLY A 37 2.14 6.66 2.87
N GLN A 38 0.86 6.46 3.22
CA GLN A 38 -0.06 7.49 3.72
C GLN A 38 -1.33 6.89 4.37
N SER A 39 -1.64 7.42 5.56
CA SER A 39 -2.92 7.45 6.30
C SER A 39 -4.09 6.57 5.81
N GLU A 40 -4.50 5.65 6.68
CA GLU A 40 -5.62 4.68 6.68
C GLU A 40 -7.00 5.04 6.05
N LYS A 41 -7.21 6.23 5.48
CA LYS A 41 -8.43 6.66 4.76
C LYS A 41 -8.24 6.88 3.25
N ASP A 42 -7.01 7.08 2.81
CA ASP A 42 -6.66 7.46 1.43
C ASP A 42 -6.45 6.23 0.51
N SER A 43 -6.20 5.06 1.13
CA SER A 43 -5.96 3.78 0.45
C SER A 43 -7.24 3.03 0.02
N GLU A 44 -8.41 3.65 0.06
CA GLU A 44 -9.63 2.99 -0.42
C GLU A 44 -9.50 2.74 -1.92
N LEU A 45 -9.32 1.48 -2.28
CA LEU A 45 -9.03 1.06 -3.64
C LEU A 45 -10.34 1.00 -4.44
N VAL A 46 -10.50 1.96 -5.36
CA VAL A 46 -11.73 2.14 -6.15
C VAL A 46 -11.68 1.29 -7.43
N CYS A 47 -10.53 1.23 -8.10
CA CYS A 47 -10.35 0.41 -9.31
C CYS A 47 -9.25 -0.65 -9.12
N PRO A 48 -9.60 -1.90 -8.76
CA PRO A 48 -8.61 -2.98 -8.65
C PRO A 48 -7.97 -3.39 -9.96
N CYS A 49 -8.60 -3.09 -11.11
CA CYS A 49 -8.04 -3.45 -12.41
C CYS A 49 -6.84 -2.61 -12.82
N VAL A 50 -6.75 -1.39 -12.29
CA VAL A 50 -5.72 -0.40 -12.66
C VAL A 50 -4.92 0.05 -11.43
N GLY A 51 -5.42 -0.22 -10.21
CA GLY A 51 -4.78 0.17 -8.96
C GLY A 51 -5.12 1.58 -8.49
N VAL A 52 -6.25 2.14 -8.95
CA VAL A 52 -6.66 3.52 -8.62
C VAL A 52 -7.34 3.55 -7.26
N THR A 53 -6.90 4.45 -6.39
CA THR A 53 -7.53 4.69 -5.08
C THR A 53 -8.46 5.91 -5.11
N LYS A 54 -9.17 6.13 -4.00
CA LYS A 54 -9.97 7.34 -3.80
C LYS A 54 -9.08 8.59 -3.86
N ALA A 55 -7.87 8.51 -3.31
CA ALA A 55 -6.86 9.56 -3.37
C ALA A 55 -6.56 10.02 -4.80
N ASP A 56 -6.33 9.06 -5.70
CA ASP A 56 -6.05 9.34 -7.11
C ASP A 56 -7.21 10.09 -7.77
N ILE A 57 -8.45 9.74 -7.43
CA ILE A 57 -9.64 10.42 -7.92
C ILE A 57 -9.69 11.84 -7.38
N GLU A 58 -9.49 12.04 -6.08
CA GLU A 58 -9.43 13.36 -5.45
C GLU A 58 -8.35 14.25 -6.08
N GLN A 59 -7.16 13.68 -6.30
CA GLN A 59 -6.07 14.34 -7.04
C GLN A 59 -6.49 14.70 -8.47
N ALA A 60 -7.19 13.81 -9.19
CA ALA A 60 -7.71 14.14 -10.51
C ALA A 60 -8.68 15.34 -10.45
N VAL A 61 -9.55 15.41 -9.44
CA VAL A 61 -10.47 16.54 -9.27
C VAL A 61 -9.73 17.85 -8.96
N ILE A 62 -8.69 17.79 -8.11
CA ILE A 62 -7.81 18.94 -7.82
C ILE A 62 -7.10 19.43 -9.10
N ASN A 63 -6.66 18.50 -9.96
CA ASN A 63 -6.06 18.81 -11.25
C ASN A 63 -7.04 19.38 -12.29
N GLY A 64 -8.34 19.43 -11.96
CA GLY A 64 -9.38 20.03 -12.81
C GLY A 64 -10.38 19.03 -13.39
N ALA A 65 -10.31 17.75 -13.02
CA ALA A 65 -11.32 16.79 -13.44
C ALA A 65 -12.69 17.19 -12.90
N ARG A 66 -13.68 17.25 -13.80
CA ARG A 66 -15.08 17.59 -13.46
C ARG A 66 -16.08 16.54 -13.94
N THR A 67 -15.63 15.59 -14.75
CA THR A 67 -16.46 14.55 -15.34
C THR A 67 -15.82 13.19 -15.13
N LEU A 68 -16.63 12.13 -15.16
CA LEU A 68 -16.10 10.78 -15.05
C LEU A 68 -15.14 10.43 -16.19
N GLU A 69 -15.39 10.96 -17.39
CA GLU A 69 -14.49 10.78 -18.53
C GLU A 69 -13.12 11.41 -18.28
N ASP A 70 -13.07 12.60 -17.66
CA ASP A 70 -11.83 13.27 -17.31
C ASP A 70 -11.07 12.49 -16.22
N VAL A 71 -11.76 12.03 -15.18
CA VAL A 71 -11.17 11.14 -14.16
C VAL A 71 -10.66 9.84 -14.78
N GLY A 72 -11.42 9.26 -15.71
CA GLY A 72 -11.02 8.05 -16.45
C GLY A 72 -9.81 8.27 -17.33
N ASN A 73 -9.67 9.44 -17.97
CA ASN A 73 -8.47 9.82 -18.72
C ASN A 73 -7.27 10.08 -17.82
N ALA A 74 -7.47 10.69 -16.65
CA ALA A 74 -6.40 11.01 -15.71
C ALA A 74 -5.87 9.78 -14.96
N THR A 75 -6.77 8.89 -14.52
CA THR A 75 -6.45 7.76 -13.63
C THR A 75 -6.54 6.40 -14.31
N GLY A 76 -7.23 6.29 -15.45
CA GLY A 76 -7.54 5.01 -16.10
C GLY A 76 -8.71 4.25 -15.48
N ALA A 77 -9.31 4.72 -14.37
CA ALA A 77 -10.43 4.06 -13.74
C ALA A 77 -11.67 4.00 -14.66
N GLY A 78 -12.40 2.89 -14.64
CA GLY A 78 -13.62 2.70 -15.45
C GLY A 78 -13.39 2.33 -16.91
N THR A 79 -12.18 2.50 -17.45
CA THR A 79 -11.88 2.27 -18.89
C THR A 79 -11.75 0.79 -19.28
N ARG A 80 -11.37 -0.09 -18.34
CA ARG A 80 -11.15 -1.52 -18.61
C ARG A 80 -12.39 -2.39 -18.45
N CYS A 81 -12.92 -2.46 -17.22
CA CYS A 81 -14.00 -3.39 -16.87
C CYS A 81 -15.33 -2.70 -16.58
N GLY A 82 -15.33 -1.38 -16.39
CA GLY A 82 -16.53 -0.59 -16.09
C GLY A 82 -17.25 -0.95 -14.78
N ARG A 83 -16.64 -1.72 -13.87
CA ARG A 83 -17.28 -2.07 -12.58
C ARG A 83 -17.15 -0.99 -11.51
N CYS A 84 -16.08 -0.22 -11.58
CA CYS A 84 -15.78 0.85 -10.63
C CYS A 84 -16.42 2.19 -11.01
N THR A 85 -17.06 2.30 -12.18
CA THR A 85 -17.62 3.55 -12.73
C THR A 85 -18.53 4.24 -11.71
N GLY A 86 -19.47 3.51 -11.11
CA GLY A 86 -20.36 4.10 -10.10
C GLY A 86 -19.65 4.54 -8.81
N ALA A 87 -18.59 3.83 -8.40
CA ALA A 87 -17.76 4.24 -7.26
C ALA A 87 -16.92 5.49 -7.59
N VAL A 88 -16.44 5.60 -8.83
CA VAL A 88 -15.73 6.78 -9.34
C VAL A 88 -16.67 7.98 -9.41
N GLU A 89 -17.91 7.83 -9.89
CA GLU A 89 -18.90 8.92 -9.89
C GLU A 89 -19.17 9.42 -8.47
N ALA A 90 -19.39 8.51 -7.52
CA ALA A 90 -19.63 8.87 -6.14
C ALA A 90 -18.44 9.63 -5.54
N ALA A 91 -17.22 9.10 -5.66
CA ALA A 91 -16.01 9.75 -5.17
C ALA A 91 -15.76 11.11 -5.83
N LEU A 92 -16.01 11.24 -7.15
CA LEU A 92 -15.94 12.50 -7.87
C LEU A 92 -16.93 13.53 -7.33
N GLN A 93 -18.20 13.15 -7.13
CA GLN A 93 -19.20 14.06 -6.58
C GLN A 93 -18.86 14.50 -5.15
N GLU A 94 -18.37 13.60 -4.30
CA GLU A 94 -17.90 13.93 -2.96
C GLU A 94 -16.75 14.94 -3.01
N ALA A 95 -15.74 14.69 -3.85
CA ALA A 95 -14.57 15.56 -4.00
C ALA A 95 -14.94 16.93 -4.59
N LEU A 96 -15.89 17.00 -5.53
CA LEU A 96 -16.40 18.25 -6.08
C LEU A 96 -17.20 19.05 -5.04
N ALA A 97 -18.02 18.36 -4.24
CA ALA A 97 -18.78 18.98 -3.16
C ALA A 97 -17.85 19.58 -2.09
N ALA A 98 -16.72 18.91 -1.80
CA ALA A 98 -15.71 19.42 -0.87
C ALA A 98 -15.01 20.69 -1.37
N GLN A 99 -14.80 20.82 -2.69
CA GLN A 99 -14.09 21.96 -3.30
C GLN A 99 -14.95 23.21 -3.52
N ALA A 100 -16.27 23.13 -3.37
CA ALA A 100 -17.18 24.25 -3.57
C ALA A 100 -17.31 25.20 -2.35
N SER A 101 -16.27 25.29 -1.51
CA SER A 101 -16.25 26.00 -0.23
C SER A 101 -15.49 27.33 -0.30
#